data_AF-A0A1Q5JN07-F1
#
_entry.id   AF-A0A1Q5JN07-F1
#
_cell.length_a   1.000
_cell.length_b   1.000
_cell.length_c   1.000
_cell.angle_alpha   90.00
_cell.angle_beta   90.00
_cell.angle_gamma   90.00
#
_symmetry.space_group_name_H-M   'P 1'
#
loop_
_entity.id
_entity.type
_entity.pdbx_description
1 polymer ?
#
loop_
_entity_poly.entity_id
_entity_poly.type
_entity_poly.pdbx_seq_one_letter_code
_entity_poly.pdbx_strand_id
1 'polypeptide(L)'
;MDQADCEGLWAALLGFAVAGLGLANLFPVAVERAGALAGPGGVAVASTLGYGGMLIGPPAIGFMADWRRRPHGRRGRPGVRVG
;
A
#
# COMPACT_ATOMS: atom_id res chain seq x y z
N MET A 1 23.67 -10.61 -8.57
CA MET A 1 22.35 -11.07 -9.04
C MET A 1 22.16 -12.43 -8.43
N ASP A 2 21.50 -12.46 -7.29
CA ASP A 2 21.40 -13.62 -6.41
C ASP A 2 20.05 -14.33 -6.68
N GLN A 3 19.96 -15.62 -6.41
CA GLN A 3 18.75 -16.43 -6.65
C GLN A 3 17.56 -15.94 -5.80
N ALA A 4 17.85 -15.23 -4.71
CA ALA A 4 16.86 -14.61 -3.82
C ALA A 4 16.09 -13.42 -4.46
N ASP A 5 16.68 -12.74 -5.45
CA ASP A 5 16.00 -11.65 -6.15
C ASP A 5 14.90 -12.19 -7.08
N CYS A 6 15.15 -13.36 -7.68
CA CYS A 6 14.21 -14.01 -8.58
C CYS A 6 12.98 -14.55 -7.85
N GLU A 7 13.13 -15.14 -6.65
CA GLU A 7 11.97 -15.58 -5.85
C GLU A 7 11.10 -14.39 -5.42
N GLY A 8 11.73 -13.27 -5.03
CA GLY A 8 11.03 -12.05 -4.67
C GLY A 8 10.28 -11.45 -5.86
N LEU A 9 10.88 -11.46 -7.05
CA LEU A 9 10.24 -11.04 -8.28
C LEU A 9 9.03 -11.92 -8.62
N TRP A 10 9.16 -13.24 -8.55
CA TRP A 10 8.04 -14.15 -8.81
C TRP A 10 6.92 -13.99 -7.78
N ALA A 11 7.25 -13.84 -6.50
CA ALA A 11 6.27 -13.57 -5.45
C ALA A 11 5.56 -12.21 -5.67
N ALA A 12 6.30 -11.17 -6.05
CA ALA A 12 5.73 -9.86 -6.36
C ALA A 12 4.82 -9.90 -7.61
N LEU A 13 5.23 -10.61 -8.66
CA LEU A 13 4.43 -10.80 -9.88
C LEU A 13 3.16 -11.60 -9.62
N LEU A 14 3.25 -12.68 -8.84
CA LEU A 14 2.08 -13.47 -8.43
C LEU A 14 1.14 -12.63 -7.56
N GLY A 15 1.69 -11.88 -6.60
CA GLY A 15 0.91 -10.97 -5.77
C GLY A 15 0.21 -9.88 -6.59
N PHE A 16 0.91 -9.28 -7.55
CA PHE A 16 0.34 -8.29 -8.46
C PHE A 16 -0.72 -8.89 -9.37
N ALA A 17 -0.49 -10.10 -9.91
CA ALA A 17 -1.45 -10.80 -10.76
C ALA A 17 -2.74 -11.14 -9.99
N VAL A 18 -2.62 -11.65 -8.76
CA VAL A 18 -3.78 -11.96 -7.90
C VAL A 18 -4.51 -10.68 -7.49
N ALA A 19 -3.79 -9.63 -7.09
CA ALA A 19 -4.38 -8.34 -6.77
C ALA A 19 -5.11 -7.75 -7.98
N GLY A 20 -4.51 -7.82 -9.17
CA GLY A 20 -5.10 -7.36 -10.42
C GLY A 20 -6.32 -8.17 -10.83
N LEU A 21 -6.27 -9.51 -10.72
CA LEU A 21 -7.41 -10.40 -10.98
C LEU A 21 -8.57 -10.12 -10.01
N GLY A 22 -8.28 -9.93 -8.73
CA GLY A 22 -9.27 -9.56 -7.73
C GLY A 22 -9.90 -8.21 -8.07
N LEU A 23 -9.08 -7.19 -8.35
CA LEU A 23 -9.57 -5.84 -8.64
C LEU A 23 -10.33 -5.76 -9.96
N ALA A 24 -9.91 -6.49 -10.99
CA ALA A 24 -10.58 -6.54 -12.30
C ALA A 24 -12.00 -7.14 -12.22
N ASN A 25 -12.26 -8.03 -11.26
CA ASN A 25 -13.60 -8.56 -11.02
C ASN A 25 -14.39 -7.70 -10.02
N LEU A 26 -13.74 -7.26 -8.94
CA LEU A 26 -14.41 -6.56 -7.85
C LEU A 26 -14.79 -5.13 -8.22
N PHE A 27 -13.94 -4.41 -8.95
CA PHE A 27 -14.16 -3.02 -9.33
C PHE A 27 -15.39 -2.83 -10.24
N PRO A 28 -15.53 -3.52 -11.38
CA PRO A 28 -16.71 -3.34 -12.24
C PRO A 28 -17.99 -3.77 -11.54
N VAL A 29 -17.98 -4.86 -10.77
CA VAL A 29 -19.14 -5.29 -9.96
C VAL A 29 -19.50 -4.23 -8.93
N ALA A 30 -18.52 -3.66 -8.22
CA ALA A 30 -18.77 -2.62 -7.24
C ALA A 30 -19.32 -1.33 -7.88
N VAL A 31 -18.78 -0.92 -9.03
CA VAL A 31 -19.24 0.28 -9.77
C VAL A 31 -20.64 0.06 -10.34
N GLU A 32 -20.94 -1.11 -10.89
CA GLU A 32 -22.27 -1.48 -11.38
C GLU A 32 -23.31 -1.44 -10.25
N ARG A 33 -22.98 -2.02 -9.09
CA ARG A 33 -23.87 -2.03 -7.91
C ARG A 33 -24.04 -0.65 -7.31
N ALA A 34 -22.97 0.14 -7.23
CA ALA A 34 -23.04 1.52 -6.77
C ALA A 34 -23.90 2.38 -7.72
N GLY A 35 -23.76 2.19 -9.04
CA GLY A 35 -24.59 2.84 -10.06
C GLY A 35 -26.06 2.41 -10.00
N ALA A 36 -26.35 1.15 -9.74
CA ALA A 36 -27.72 0.66 -9.58
C ALA A 36 -28.41 1.18 -8.31
N LEU A 37 -27.66 1.34 -7.21
CA LEU A 37 -28.21 1.78 -5.92
C LEU A 37 -28.32 3.30 -5.78
N ALA A 38 -27.37 4.05 -6.32
CA ALA A 38 -27.25 5.50 -6.11
C ALA A 38 -27.06 6.30 -7.40
N GLY A 39 -27.24 5.68 -8.57
CA GLY A 39 -27.09 6.33 -9.87
C GLY A 39 -25.68 6.90 -10.08
N PRO A 40 -25.54 8.03 -10.79
CA PRO A 40 -24.25 8.68 -11.03
C PRO A 40 -23.48 9.02 -9.74
N GLY A 41 -24.18 9.26 -8.64
CA GLY A 41 -23.58 9.54 -7.33
C GLY A 41 -22.85 8.34 -6.73
N GLY A 42 -23.33 7.12 -6.96
CA GLY A 42 -22.67 5.91 -6.47
C GLY A 42 -21.31 5.67 -7.12
N VAL A 43 -21.20 5.92 -8.42
CA VAL A 43 -19.93 5.83 -9.16
C VAL A 43 -18.95 6.92 -8.72
N ALA A 44 -19.45 8.13 -8.45
CA ALA A 44 -18.64 9.21 -7.90
C ALA A 44 -18.05 8.84 -6.53
N VAL A 45 -18.87 8.32 -5.62
CA VAL A 45 -18.41 7.86 -4.29
C VAL A 45 -17.42 6.70 -4.42
N ALA A 46 -17.67 5.72 -5.29
CA ALA A 46 -16.73 4.63 -5.54
C ALA A 46 -15.36 5.15 -6.02
N SER A 47 -15.36 6.16 -6.89
CA SER A 47 -14.13 6.79 -7.39
C SER A 47 -13.42 7.59 -6.30
N THR A 48 -14.15 8.34 -5.48
CA THR A 48 -13.59 9.05 -4.32
C THR A 48 -12.96 8.09 -3.32
N LEU A 49 -13.60 6.94 -3.06
CA LEU A 49 -13.02 5.90 -2.22
C LEU A 49 -11.78 5.27 -2.87
N GLY A 50 -11.79 5.05 -4.19
CA GLY A 50 -10.62 4.57 -4.94
C GLY A 50 -9.42 5.52 -4.82
N TYR A 51 -9.63 6.81 -5.06
CA TYR A 51 -8.57 7.83 -4.88
C TYR A 51 -8.17 7.99 -3.42
N GLY A 52 -9.13 7.94 -2.49
CA GLY A 52 -8.88 7.97 -1.05
C GLY A 52 -7.98 6.83 -0.60
N GLY A 53 -8.22 5.61 -1.12
CA GLY A 53 -7.35 4.45 -0.88
C GLY A 53 -5.93 4.65 -1.40
N MET A 54 -5.78 5.27 -2.59
CA MET A 54 -4.46 5.59 -3.15
C MET A 54 -3.70 6.62 -2.28
N LEU A 55 -4.42 7.59 -1.70
CA LEU A 55 -3.85 8.58 -0.78
C LEU A 55 -3.48 7.99 0.60
N ILE A 56 -4.19 6.97 1.07
CA ILE A 56 -3.92 6.27 2.33
C ILE A 56 -2.72 5.31 2.21
N GLY A 57 -2.39 4.84 1.00
CA GLY A 57 -1.29 3.91 0.73
C GLY A 57 0.07 4.34 1.31
N PRO A 58 0.64 5.50 0.91
CA PRO A 58 1.95 5.93 1.39
C PRO A 58 2.02 6.13 2.92
N PRO A 59 1.03 6.77 3.58
CA PRO A 59 0.96 6.82 5.05
C PRO A 59 0.90 5.44 5.70
N ALA A 60 0.07 4.53 5.19
CA ALA A 60 -0.07 3.18 5.74
C ALA A 60 1.25 2.41 5.69
N ILE A 61 1.98 2.51 4.57
CA ILE A 61 3.31 1.90 4.41
C ILE A 61 4.31 2.54 5.39
N GLY A 62 4.27 3.86 5.58
CA GLY A 62 5.12 4.58 6.55
C GLY A 62 4.88 4.16 8.00
N PHE A 63 3.63 4.01 8.43
CA PHE A 63 3.29 3.49 9.76
C PHE A 63 3.72 2.04 9.95
N MET A 64 3.49 1.17 8.95
CA MET A 64 3.95 -0.22 8.98
C MET A 64 5.48 -0.32 9.01
N ALA A 65 6.18 0.58 8.31
CA ALA A 65 7.63 0.68 8.37
C ALA A 65 8.11 1.15 9.75
N ASP A 66 7.47 2.17 10.36
CA ASP A 66 7.81 2.63 11.72
C ASP A 66 7.58 1.56 12.78
N TRP A 67 6.49 0.79 12.66
CA TRP A 67 6.22 -0.36 13.52
C TRP A 67 7.33 -1.41 13.43
N ARG A 68 7.78 -1.73 12.21
CA ARG A 68 8.91 -2.65 11.98
C ARG A 68 10.27 -2.06 12.39
N ARG A 69 10.38 -0.74 12.60
CA ARG A 69 11.65 -0.02 12.83
C ARG A 69 12.04 0.20 14.29
N ARG A 70 11.21 -0.19 15.27
CA ARG A 70 11.68 -0.27 16.67
C ARG A 70 12.61 -1.50 16.75
N PRO A 71 13.85 -1.48 17.31
CA PRO A 71 14.37 -0.61 18.37
C PRO A 71 15.79 -0.02 18.12
N HIS A 72 16.14 1.13 18.70
CA HIS A 72 17.37 1.29 19.49
C HIS A 72 17.53 2.73 20.02
N GLY A 73 17.86 2.79 21.32
CA GLY A 73 18.04 4.01 22.08
C GLY A 73 19.08 4.95 21.49
N ARG A 74 18.84 6.24 21.72
CA ARG A 74 19.80 7.33 21.53
C ARG A 74 21.11 6.97 22.23
N ARG A 75 22.13 6.59 21.46
CA ARG A 75 23.51 6.57 21.96
C ARG A 75 23.89 8.03 22.25
N GLY A 76 24.05 8.34 23.53
CA GLY A 76 24.81 9.52 23.95
C GLY A 76 26.18 9.46 23.29
N ARG A 77 26.54 10.51 22.56
CA ARG A 77 27.91 10.71 22.10
C ARG A 77 28.65 11.42 23.24
N PRO A 78 29.61 10.76 23.93
CA PRO A 78 30.50 11.46 24.83
C PRO A 78 31.45 12.34 24.01
N GLY A 79 31.82 13.45 24.63
CA GLY A 79 32.40 14.63 24.00
C GLY A 79 33.61 14.38 23.09
N VAL A 80 33.57 15.02 21.93
CA VAL A 80 34.78 15.42 21.21
C VAL A 80 35.29 16.69 21.89
N ARG A 81 36.37 16.56 22.66
CA ARG A 81 37.16 17.69 23.14
C ARG A 81 38.21 17.96 22.06
N VAL A 82 38.04 19.06 21.35
CA VAL A 82 39.06 19.63 20.46
C VAL A 82 40.28 20.00 21.29
N GLY A 83 41.45 19.56 20.83
CA GLY A 83 42.76 19.97 21.30
C GLY A 83 43.56 20.53 20.14
#